data_AF-A0A357XVD0-F1
#
_entry.id   AF-A0A357XVD0-F1
#
_cell.length_a   1.000
_cell.length_b   1.000
_cell.length_c   1.000
_cell.angle_alpha   90.00
_cell.angle_beta   90.00
_cell.angle_gamma   90.00
#
_symmetry.space_group_name_H-M   'P 1'
#
loop_
_entity.id
_entity.type
_entity.pdbx_description
1 polymer ?
#
loop_
_entity_poly.entity_id
_entity_poly.type
_entity_poly.pdbx_seq_one_letter_code
_entity_poly.pdbx_strand_id
1 'polypeptide(L)'
;ATSDPMNLYPLDEVAAVMDKEIQPVLAVRSEIDKLIKRHLGIGSETIDGLIGQKAEAKSDELELLTDLELDGSELSEMAQEPSVIKLVNEILLEAIESRTSDIHIESEADGLAIRFRIDGVLHVQHFPAEINRFQSAIISRLKIMAKLNIAERRLPQDGRIQLKYSGREIDVRVSVIPMIHGEGIVMRLLDKDAMEFSLRGLGMNESAYATFNDLIHLPHGIILVTGPTGSGKTTTLYSALTEIKDSSTKIITTEDPVEYRLEGISQIQVHAKIGLTFGASLRSILRHDPDIVLVGEIRDLETAENAI
;
A
#
# COMPACT_ATOMS: atom_id res chain seq x y z
N ALA A 1 -20.14 -7.22 -22.18
CA ALA A 1 -20.38 -5.79 -21.91
C ALA A 1 -19.33 -4.99 -22.68
N THR A 2 -19.63 -3.78 -23.14
CA THR A 2 -18.69 -2.90 -23.86
C THR A 2 -18.79 -1.47 -23.33
N SER A 3 -17.67 -0.75 -23.30
CA SER A 3 -17.64 0.69 -23.02
C SER A 3 -17.79 1.56 -24.27
N ASP A 4 -17.66 0.94 -25.46
CA ASP A 4 -17.87 1.58 -26.75
C ASP A 4 -18.77 0.67 -27.61
N PRO A 5 -20.08 0.95 -27.67
CA PRO A 5 -21.02 0.14 -28.44
C PRO A 5 -20.94 0.41 -29.95
N MET A 6 -20.19 1.43 -30.37
CA MET A 6 -19.99 1.77 -31.79
C MET A 6 -18.78 1.05 -32.39
N ASN A 7 -17.89 0.52 -31.54
CA ASN A 7 -16.80 -0.34 -31.99
C ASN A 7 -17.30 -1.77 -32.21
N LEU A 8 -17.77 -2.05 -33.44
CA LEU A 8 -18.36 -3.33 -33.81
C LEU A 8 -17.33 -4.46 -34.01
N TYR A 9 -16.08 -4.12 -34.33
CA TYR A 9 -15.05 -5.10 -34.68
C TYR A 9 -14.81 -6.16 -33.58
N PRO A 10 -14.59 -5.79 -32.29
CA PRO A 10 -14.44 -6.78 -31.22
C PRO A 10 -15.70 -7.61 -30.96
N LEU A 11 -16.88 -7.03 -31.22
CA LEU A 11 -18.16 -7.73 -31.05
C LEU A 11 -18.32 -8.83 -32.11
N ASP A 12 -17.94 -8.53 -33.35
CA ASP A 12 -17.96 -9.48 -34.46
C ASP A 12 -16.94 -10.61 -34.24
N GLU A 13 -15.73 -10.31 -33.75
CA GLU A 13 -14.72 -11.33 -33.41
C GLU A 13 -15.24 -12.28 -32.31
N VAL A 14 -15.81 -11.72 -31.22
CA VAL A 14 -16.35 -12.55 -30.13
C VAL A 14 -17.54 -13.39 -30.62
N ALA A 15 -18.41 -12.84 -31.45
CA ALA A 15 -19.53 -13.58 -32.04
C ALA A 15 -19.05 -14.75 -32.92
N ALA A 16 -18.02 -14.51 -33.73
CA ALA A 16 -17.40 -15.52 -34.60
C ALA A 16 -16.73 -16.66 -33.80
N VAL A 17 -16.01 -16.33 -32.73
CA VAL A 17 -15.35 -17.33 -31.87
C VAL A 17 -16.36 -18.15 -31.07
N MET A 18 -17.44 -17.52 -30.60
CA MET A 18 -18.42 -18.17 -29.73
C MET A 18 -19.55 -18.89 -30.49
N ASP A 19 -19.64 -18.71 -31.82
CA ASP A 19 -20.71 -19.19 -32.69
C ASP A 19 -22.12 -18.85 -32.15
N LYS A 20 -22.27 -17.62 -31.63
CA LYS A 20 -23.47 -17.13 -30.97
C LYS A 20 -23.75 -15.68 -31.30
N GLU A 21 -25.03 -15.32 -31.30
CA GLU A 21 -25.45 -13.93 -31.36
C GLU A 21 -25.04 -13.20 -30.07
N ILE A 22 -24.24 -12.15 -30.21
CA ILE A 22 -23.77 -11.33 -29.09
C ILE A 22 -24.67 -10.12 -28.97
N GLN A 23 -25.33 -9.98 -27.81
CA GLN A 23 -26.07 -8.77 -27.46
C GLN A 23 -25.17 -7.84 -26.63
N PRO A 24 -24.64 -6.74 -27.20
CA PRO A 24 -23.80 -5.82 -26.46
C PRO A 24 -24.61 -5.08 -25.38
N VAL A 25 -24.08 -5.04 -24.17
CA VAL A 25 -24.60 -4.24 -23.06
C VAL A 25 -23.59 -3.15 -22.73
N LEU A 26 -24.04 -1.90 -22.76
CA LEU A 26 -23.21 -0.74 -22.42
C LEU A 26 -22.89 -0.75 -20.92
N ALA A 27 -21.61 -0.62 -20.57
CA ALA A 27 -21.16 -0.47 -19.19
C ALA A 27 -19.99 0.52 -19.13
N VAL A 28 -19.79 1.12 -17.95
CA VAL A 28 -18.67 2.02 -17.72
C VAL A 28 -17.36 1.22 -17.80
N ARG A 29 -16.32 1.79 -18.44
CA ARG A 29 -15.02 1.12 -18.62
C ARG A 29 -14.44 0.62 -17.30
N SER A 30 -14.55 1.39 -16.22
CA SER A 30 -14.07 1.01 -14.89
C SER A 30 -14.73 -0.26 -14.34
N GLU A 31 -16.03 -0.45 -14.55
CA GLU A 31 -16.75 -1.66 -14.11
C GLU A 31 -16.37 -2.88 -14.95
N ILE A 32 -16.11 -2.69 -16.25
CA ILE A 32 -15.59 -3.74 -17.13
C ILE A 32 -14.19 -4.16 -16.69
N ASP A 33 -13.27 -3.20 -16.49
CA ASP A 33 -11.90 -3.45 -16.06
C ASP A 33 -11.87 -4.19 -14.71
N LYS A 34 -12.75 -3.81 -13.77
CA LYS A 34 -12.90 -4.48 -12.47
C LYS A 34 -13.34 -5.95 -12.60
N LEU A 35 -14.29 -6.23 -13.50
CA LEU A 35 -14.76 -7.60 -13.75
C LEU A 35 -13.72 -8.43 -14.49
N ILE A 36 -13.00 -7.84 -15.44
CA ILE A 36 -11.85 -8.48 -16.11
C ILE A 36 -10.82 -8.89 -15.07
N LYS A 37 -10.36 -7.98 -14.21
CA LYS A 37 -9.42 -8.29 -13.12
C LYS A 37 -9.94 -9.41 -12.22
N ARG A 38 -11.22 -9.37 -11.85
CA ARG A 38 -11.84 -10.38 -10.98
C ARG A 38 -11.89 -11.78 -11.61
N HIS A 39 -12.15 -11.88 -12.90
CA HIS A 39 -12.43 -13.16 -13.57
C HIS A 39 -11.24 -13.73 -14.35
N LEU A 40 -10.35 -12.87 -14.85
CA LEU A 40 -9.20 -13.24 -15.68
C LEU A 40 -7.86 -13.06 -14.93
N GLY A 41 -7.86 -12.36 -13.79
CA GLY A 41 -6.67 -12.15 -12.98
C GLY A 41 -5.85 -10.92 -13.38
N ILE A 42 -4.90 -10.56 -12.53
CA ILE A 42 -4.01 -9.42 -12.71
C ILE A 42 -3.05 -9.72 -13.88
N GLY A 43 -2.81 -8.73 -14.74
CA GLY A 43 -1.90 -8.87 -15.88
C GLY A 43 -2.42 -9.73 -17.03
N SER A 44 -3.69 -10.16 -17.01
CA SER A 44 -4.33 -10.91 -18.11
C SER A 44 -4.24 -10.20 -19.46
N GLU A 45 -4.63 -8.92 -19.54
CA GLU A 45 -4.50 -8.13 -20.77
C GLU A 45 -3.04 -7.98 -21.25
N THR A 46 -2.09 -7.87 -20.31
CA THR A 46 -0.66 -7.75 -20.63
C THR A 46 -0.09 -9.06 -21.14
N ILE A 47 -0.53 -10.19 -20.58
CA ILE A 47 -0.11 -11.53 -20.99
C ILE A 47 -0.77 -11.97 -22.30
N ASP A 48 -2.00 -11.54 -22.58
CA ASP A 48 -2.64 -11.75 -23.87
C ASP A 48 -2.02 -10.86 -24.96
N GLY A 49 -1.72 -9.59 -24.66
CA GLY A 49 -0.99 -8.68 -25.56
C GLY A 49 0.47 -9.08 -25.79
N LEU A 50 1.04 -9.88 -24.89
CA LEU A 50 2.33 -10.57 -25.03
C LEU A 50 2.28 -11.68 -26.10
N ILE A 51 1.13 -12.33 -26.27
CA ILE A 51 0.90 -13.39 -27.26
C ILE A 51 0.43 -12.80 -28.60
N GLY A 52 -0.28 -11.67 -28.60
CA GLY A 52 -0.70 -10.92 -29.80
C GLY A 52 -0.24 -9.46 -29.75
N GLN A 53 0.72 -9.09 -30.62
CA GLN A 53 1.47 -7.82 -30.71
C GLN A 53 0.66 -6.48 -30.69
N LYS A 54 -0.13 -6.20 -29.66
CA LYS A 54 -0.73 -4.89 -29.40
C LYS A 54 -0.94 -4.71 -27.90
N ALA A 55 -0.03 -4.00 -27.24
CA ALA A 55 -0.27 -3.44 -25.91
C ALA A 55 -0.36 -1.92 -26.04
N GLU A 56 -1.57 -1.36 -25.90
CA GLU A 56 -1.73 0.07 -25.66
C GLU A 56 -1.43 0.39 -24.18
N ALA A 57 -0.82 1.55 -23.97
CA ALA A 57 -0.20 1.95 -22.71
C ALA A 57 -1.24 2.43 -21.68
N LYS A 58 -1.33 1.72 -20.56
CA LYS A 58 -1.86 2.21 -19.28
C LYS A 58 -0.76 2.23 -18.19
N SER A 59 0.51 2.27 -18.58
CA SER A 59 1.66 2.12 -17.66
C SER A 59 2.29 3.44 -17.16
N ASP A 60 1.72 4.60 -17.48
CA ASP A 60 2.34 5.91 -17.20
C ASP A 60 2.11 6.46 -15.77
N GLU A 61 1.41 5.73 -14.89
CA GLU A 61 1.11 6.23 -13.54
C GLU A 61 2.17 5.89 -12.48
N LEU A 62 3.01 4.88 -12.70
CA LEU A 62 4.04 4.44 -11.76
C LEU A 62 5.43 4.79 -12.27
N GLU A 63 6.06 5.77 -11.64
CA GLU A 63 7.39 6.26 -12.00
C GLU A 63 8.46 5.69 -11.04
N LEU A 64 9.55 5.15 -11.60
CA LEU A 64 10.72 4.73 -10.82
C LEU A 64 11.65 5.92 -10.63
N LEU A 65 11.96 6.28 -9.39
CA LEU A 65 12.75 7.48 -9.06
C LEU A 65 14.27 7.26 -9.13
N THR A 66 14.70 6.01 -9.24
CA THR A 66 16.12 5.65 -9.29
C THR A 66 16.54 5.19 -10.66
N ASP A 67 17.66 5.71 -11.14
CA ASP A 67 18.31 5.22 -12.35
C ASP A 67 18.70 3.74 -12.22
N LEU A 68 18.46 2.98 -13.30
CA LEU A 68 18.78 1.57 -13.39
C LEU A 68 20.20 1.39 -13.92
N GLU A 69 20.99 0.57 -13.24
CA GLU A 69 22.30 0.12 -13.71
C GLU A 69 22.15 -1.26 -14.33
N LEU A 70 22.53 -1.39 -15.61
CA LEU A 70 22.42 -2.65 -16.36
C LEU A 70 23.81 -3.23 -16.62
N ASP A 71 23.94 -4.54 -16.39
CA ASP A 71 25.20 -5.28 -16.59
C ASP A 71 25.34 -5.91 -17.99
N GLY A 72 24.35 -5.68 -18.88
CA GLY A 72 24.34 -6.21 -20.24
C GLY A 72 24.18 -7.73 -20.33
N SER A 73 23.78 -8.42 -19.25
CA SER A 73 23.49 -9.86 -19.27
C SER A 73 22.17 -10.17 -19.97
N GLU A 74 22.02 -11.39 -20.52
CA GLU A 74 20.74 -11.86 -21.13
C GLU A 74 19.57 -11.73 -20.15
N LEU A 75 19.80 -12.00 -18.86
CA LEU A 75 18.78 -11.83 -17.81
C LEU A 75 18.37 -10.37 -17.63
N SER A 76 19.31 -9.44 -17.81
CA SER A 76 19.04 -8.00 -17.78
C SER A 76 18.24 -7.58 -19.01
N GLU A 77 18.56 -8.10 -20.20
CA GLU A 77 17.79 -7.85 -21.42
C GLU A 77 16.34 -8.36 -21.31
N MET A 78 16.14 -9.59 -20.85
CA MET A 78 14.80 -10.16 -20.60
C MET A 78 14.01 -9.32 -19.58
N ALA A 79 14.68 -8.81 -18.55
CA ALA A 79 14.05 -7.95 -17.54
C ALA A 79 13.71 -6.55 -18.06
N GLN A 80 14.32 -6.10 -19.16
CA GLN A 80 14.01 -4.83 -19.83
C GLN A 80 12.98 -4.99 -20.95
N GLU A 81 12.47 -6.20 -21.21
CA GLU A 81 11.36 -6.37 -22.14
C GLU A 81 10.16 -5.51 -21.70
N PRO A 82 9.58 -4.67 -22.58
CA PRO A 82 8.50 -3.74 -22.22
C PRO A 82 7.31 -4.41 -21.52
N SER A 83 7.03 -5.66 -21.88
CA SER A 83 6.00 -6.50 -21.30
C SER A 83 6.29 -6.94 -19.86
N VAL A 84 7.54 -7.33 -19.57
CA VAL A 84 7.98 -7.68 -18.21
C VAL A 84 7.95 -6.44 -17.32
N ILE A 85 8.40 -5.29 -17.85
CA ILE A 85 8.29 -4.00 -17.18
C ILE A 85 6.83 -3.71 -16.84
N LYS A 86 5.93 -3.83 -17.82
CA LYS A 86 4.49 -3.57 -17.64
C LYS A 86 3.88 -4.49 -16.59
N LEU A 87 4.15 -5.79 -16.66
CA LEU A 87 3.62 -6.77 -15.72
C LEU A 87 4.09 -6.51 -14.28
N VAL A 88 5.38 -6.21 -14.08
CA VAL A 88 5.91 -5.87 -12.75
C VAL A 88 5.29 -4.57 -12.25
N ASN A 89 5.13 -3.56 -13.10
CA ASN A 89 4.45 -2.32 -12.75
C ASN A 89 2.99 -2.55 -12.35
N GLU A 90 2.26 -3.42 -13.07
CA GLU A 90 0.87 -3.78 -12.72
C GLU A 90 0.77 -4.49 -11.37
N ILE A 91 1.71 -5.40 -11.05
CA ILE A 91 1.78 -6.06 -9.73
C ILE A 91 1.98 -5.01 -8.62
N LEU A 92 2.92 -4.08 -8.81
CA LEU A 92 3.23 -3.03 -7.84
C LEU A 92 2.05 -2.06 -7.69
N LEU A 93 1.45 -1.64 -8.81
CA LEU A 93 0.29 -0.74 -8.83
C LEU A 93 -0.89 -1.36 -8.08
N GLU A 94 -1.26 -2.60 -8.39
CA GLU A 94 -2.36 -3.29 -7.73
C GLU A 94 -2.12 -3.43 -6.22
N ALA A 95 -0.87 -3.72 -5.82
CA ALA A 95 -0.52 -3.78 -4.41
C ALA A 95 -0.68 -2.43 -3.69
N ILE A 96 -0.28 -1.32 -4.35
CA ILE A 96 -0.44 0.04 -3.84
C ILE A 96 -1.93 0.41 -3.73
N GLU A 97 -2.72 0.20 -4.79
CA GLU A 97 -4.16 0.48 -4.83
C GLU A 97 -4.92 -0.33 -3.77
N SER A 98 -4.52 -1.59 -3.57
CA SER A 98 -5.10 -2.49 -2.56
C SER A 98 -4.60 -2.25 -1.14
N ARG A 99 -3.78 -1.20 -0.91
CA ARG A 99 -3.19 -0.86 0.41
C ARG A 99 -2.44 -2.03 1.05
N THR A 100 -1.68 -2.76 0.24
CA THR A 100 -0.89 -3.93 0.66
C THR A 100 0.31 -3.49 1.51
N SER A 101 0.54 -4.13 2.66
CA SER A 101 1.72 -3.87 3.49
C SER A 101 2.96 -4.62 2.98
N ASP A 102 2.78 -5.86 2.54
CA ASP A 102 3.85 -6.72 2.06
C ASP A 102 3.38 -7.51 0.82
N ILE A 103 4.15 -7.45 -0.26
CA ILE A 103 4.00 -8.33 -1.43
C ILE A 103 4.95 -9.51 -1.25
N HIS A 104 4.42 -10.72 -1.34
CA HIS A 104 5.15 -11.97 -1.32
C HIS A 104 5.15 -12.57 -2.73
N ILE A 105 6.32 -12.85 -3.29
CA ILE A 105 6.51 -13.49 -4.60
C ILE A 105 7.42 -14.68 -4.37
N GLU A 106 6.88 -15.88 -4.48
CA GLU A 106 7.59 -17.12 -4.14
C GLU A 106 7.63 -18.04 -5.35
N SER A 107 8.82 -18.58 -5.63
CA SER A 107 9.00 -19.63 -6.63
C SER A 107 8.60 -20.97 -6.02
N GLU A 108 7.53 -21.58 -6.52
CA GLU A 108 7.03 -22.90 -6.14
C GLU A 108 7.27 -23.93 -7.27
N ALA A 109 6.89 -25.20 -7.03
CA ALA A 109 7.12 -26.28 -7.99
C ALA A 109 6.27 -26.15 -9.27
N ASP A 110 5.10 -25.54 -9.16
CA ASP A 110 4.10 -25.35 -10.22
C ASP A 110 4.12 -23.93 -10.83
N GLY A 111 4.97 -23.04 -10.32
CA GLY A 111 5.16 -21.70 -10.86
C GLY A 111 5.40 -20.63 -9.81
N LEU A 112 4.97 -19.41 -10.12
CA LEU A 112 5.11 -18.24 -9.25
C LEU A 112 3.85 -18.07 -8.38
N ALA A 113 4.01 -18.15 -7.07
CA ALA A 113 2.95 -17.82 -6.12
C ALA A 113 3.09 -16.37 -5.66
N ILE A 114 2.08 -15.54 -5.95
CA ILE A 114 2.03 -14.14 -5.51
C ILE A 114 0.93 -13.97 -4.47
N ARG A 115 1.28 -13.37 -3.32
CA ARG A 115 0.36 -13.10 -2.22
C ARG A 115 0.55 -11.67 -1.70
N PHE A 116 -0.55 -11.02 -1.37
CA PHE A 116 -0.53 -9.68 -0.76
C PHE A 116 -0.93 -9.78 0.70
N ARG A 117 -0.19 -9.11 1.58
CA ARG A 117 -0.61 -8.90 2.96
C ARG A 117 -1.44 -7.62 3.05
N ILE A 118 -2.73 -7.78 3.30
CA ILE A 118 -3.68 -6.67 3.45
C ILE A 118 -4.24 -6.78 4.86
N ASP A 119 -4.13 -5.70 5.64
CA ASP A 119 -4.56 -5.65 7.05
C ASP A 119 -4.03 -6.83 7.90
N GLY A 120 -2.79 -7.25 7.62
CA GLY A 120 -2.12 -8.34 8.32
C GLY A 120 -2.42 -9.75 7.81
N VAL A 121 -3.41 -9.92 6.92
CA VAL A 121 -3.83 -11.22 6.37
C VAL A 121 -3.25 -11.44 4.98
N LEU A 122 -2.81 -12.67 4.68
CA LEU A 122 -2.30 -13.03 3.35
C LEU A 122 -3.44 -13.40 2.40
N HIS A 123 -3.48 -12.74 1.25
CA HIS A 123 -4.43 -12.95 0.17
C HIS A 123 -3.71 -13.45 -1.08
N VAL A 124 -4.10 -14.63 -1.56
CA VAL A 124 -3.59 -15.18 -2.83
C VAL A 124 -4.12 -14.36 -3.99
N GLN A 125 -3.20 -13.91 -4.83
CA GLN A 125 -3.51 -13.16 -6.03
C GLN A 125 -3.60 -14.10 -7.23
N HIS A 126 -4.60 -13.89 -8.09
CA HIS A 126 -4.82 -14.75 -9.26
C HIS A 126 -4.17 -14.10 -10.48
N PHE A 127 -3.31 -14.87 -11.14
CA PHE A 127 -2.65 -14.50 -12.39
C PHE A 127 -2.87 -15.61 -13.42
N PRO A 128 -2.87 -15.30 -14.72
CA PRO A 128 -2.85 -16.30 -15.78
C PRO A 128 -1.63 -17.22 -15.65
N ALA A 129 -1.79 -18.51 -15.98
CA ALA A 129 -0.73 -19.52 -15.83
C ALA A 129 0.53 -19.20 -16.68
N GLU A 130 0.34 -18.44 -17.75
CA GLU A 130 1.37 -17.94 -18.64
C GLU A 130 2.40 -17.05 -17.93
N ILE A 131 2.06 -16.45 -16.79
CA ILE A 131 3.00 -15.66 -15.96
C ILE A 131 4.24 -16.47 -15.59
N ASN A 132 4.10 -17.78 -15.44
CA ASN A 132 5.17 -18.69 -15.06
C ASN A 132 6.30 -18.72 -16.11
N ARG A 133 6.00 -18.39 -17.37
CA ARG A 133 7.02 -18.26 -18.43
C ARG A 133 7.98 -17.09 -18.19
N PHE A 134 7.53 -16.08 -17.44
CA PHE A 134 8.27 -14.86 -17.15
C PHE A 134 8.89 -14.83 -15.75
N GLN A 135 8.81 -15.93 -14.97
CA GLN A 135 9.31 -16.01 -13.59
C GLN A 135 10.74 -15.45 -13.43
N SER A 136 11.69 -15.92 -14.25
CA SER A 136 13.08 -15.46 -14.18
C SER A 136 13.21 -13.98 -14.55
N ALA A 137 12.44 -13.49 -15.52
CA ALA A 137 12.47 -12.10 -15.95
C ALA A 137 11.88 -11.16 -14.88
N ILE A 138 10.79 -11.57 -14.21
CA ILE A 138 10.15 -10.85 -13.10
C ILE A 138 11.14 -10.72 -11.92
N ILE A 139 11.77 -11.83 -11.52
CA ILE A 139 12.76 -11.84 -10.42
C ILE A 139 13.95 -10.93 -10.76
N SER A 140 14.49 -11.06 -11.98
CA SER A 140 15.60 -10.20 -12.44
C SER A 140 15.20 -8.73 -12.48
N ARG A 141 13.99 -8.40 -12.94
CA ARG A 141 13.49 -7.02 -12.97
C ARG A 141 13.40 -6.42 -11.57
N LEU A 142 12.86 -7.15 -10.60
CA LEU A 142 12.78 -6.71 -9.21
C LEU A 142 14.17 -6.52 -8.60
N LYS A 143 15.13 -7.40 -8.90
CA LYS A 143 16.53 -7.24 -8.49
C LYS A 143 17.17 -5.99 -9.09
N ILE A 144 16.97 -5.73 -10.39
CA ILE A 144 17.47 -4.53 -11.07
C ILE A 144 16.91 -3.27 -10.42
N MET A 145 15.59 -3.21 -10.22
CA MET A 145 14.93 -2.07 -9.58
C MET A 145 15.47 -1.81 -8.17
N ALA A 146 15.84 -2.88 -7.44
CA ALA A 146 16.39 -2.81 -6.10
C ALA A 146 17.93 -2.68 -6.04
N LYS A 147 18.61 -2.55 -7.20
CA LYS A 147 20.08 -2.52 -7.34
C LYS A 147 20.80 -3.73 -6.74
N LEU A 148 20.20 -4.92 -6.91
CA LEU A 148 20.72 -6.20 -6.45
C LEU A 148 21.50 -6.94 -7.53
N ASN A 149 22.37 -7.86 -7.11
CA ASN A 149 23.13 -8.69 -8.03
C ASN A 149 22.22 -9.79 -8.62
N ILE A 150 21.95 -9.69 -9.93
CA ILE A 150 21.10 -10.62 -10.68
C ILE A 150 21.74 -12.01 -10.77
N ALA A 151 23.06 -12.06 -10.96
CA ALA A 151 23.82 -13.30 -11.13
C ALA A 151 23.95 -14.11 -9.83
N GLU A 152 23.96 -13.45 -8.67
CA GLU A 152 23.97 -14.15 -7.39
C GLU A 152 22.56 -14.57 -6.98
N ARG A 153 22.35 -15.86 -6.80
CA ARG A 153 21.04 -16.48 -6.48
C ARG A 153 21.11 -17.44 -5.29
N ARG A 154 22.29 -17.60 -4.69
CA ARG A 154 22.57 -18.58 -3.62
C ARG A 154 22.61 -17.94 -2.24
N LEU A 155 22.68 -16.60 -2.18
CA LEU A 155 22.79 -15.83 -0.95
C LEU A 155 21.59 -14.89 -0.82
N PRO A 156 21.12 -14.63 0.41
CA PRO A 156 20.15 -13.57 0.67
C PRO A 156 20.65 -12.21 0.20
N GLN A 157 19.74 -11.37 -0.29
CA GLN A 157 20.04 -10.01 -0.74
C GLN A 157 18.94 -9.05 -0.29
N ASP A 158 19.32 -7.85 0.14
CA ASP A 158 18.38 -6.82 0.60
C ASP A 158 18.63 -5.52 -0.17
N GLY A 159 17.56 -4.88 -0.61
CA GLY A 159 17.61 -3.68 -1.44
C GLY A 159 16.44 -2.75 -1.17
N ARG A 160 16.39 -1.65 -1.93
CA ARG A 160 15.30 -0.67 -1.86
C ARG A 160 14.93 -0.19 -3.25
N ILE A 161 13.64 0.06 -3.45
CA ILE A 161 13.09 0.67 -4.66
C ILE A 161 12.36 1.93 -4.23
N GLN A 162 12.59 3.04 -4.93
CA GLN A 162 11.85 4.29 -4.73
C GLN A 162 10.89 4.48 -5.89
N LEU A 163 9.60 4.45 -5.59
CA LEU A 163 8.52 4.61 -6.56
C LEU A 163 7.81 5.92 -6.31
N LYS A 164 7.23 6.48 -7.37
CA LYS A 164 6.29 7.59 -7.30
C LYS A 164 4.99 7.21 -7.97
N TYR A 165 3.89 7.37 -7.25
CA TYR A 165 2.55 7.05 -7.73
C TYR A 165 1.58 8.16 -7.34
N SER A 166 0.89 8.74 -8.32
CA SER A 166 -0.05 9.86 -8.11
C SER A 166 0.55 11.00 -7.27
N GLY A 167 1.83 11.31 -7.48
CA GLY A 167 2.55 12.37 -6.75
C GLY A 167 3.12 11.98 -5.39
N ARG A 168 2.79 10.79 -4.85
CA ARG A 168 3.29 10.28 -3.56
C ARG A 168 4.54 9.45 -3.75
N GLU A 169 5.48 9.55 -2.80
CA GLU A 169 6.69 8.71 -2.78
C GLU A 169 6.48 7.45 -1.93
N ILE A 170 6.74 6.30 -2.55
CA ILE A 170 6.61 4.99 -1.91
C ILE A 170 8.01 4.37 -1.83
N ASP A 171 8.50 4.16 -0.61
CA ASP A 171 9.77 3.45 -0.34
C ASP A 171 9.46 1.97 -0.19
N VAL A 172 9.99 1.14 -1.08
CA VAL A 172 9.80 -0.31 -1.05
C VAL A 172 11.08 -0.96 -0.58
N ARG A 173 11.00 -1.71 0.51
CA ARG A 173 12.13 -2.55 0.97
C ARG A 173 12.00 -3.93 0.38
N VAL A 174 13.05 -4.42 -0.26
CA VAL A 174 13.07 -5.70 -0.96
C VAL A 174 14.02 -6.63 -0.22
N SER A 175 13.57 -7.84 0.07
CA SER A 175 14.40 -8.93 0.57
C SER A 175 14.23 -10.14 -0.34
N VAL A 176 15.35 -10.72 -0.76
CA VAL A 176 15.41 -11.88 -1.66
C VAL A 176 16.14 -13.00 -0.93
N ILE A 177 15.55 -14.19 -0.91
CA ILE A 177 16.14 -15.38 -0.31
C ILE A 177 16.16 -16.56 -1.31
N PRO A 178 17.21 -17.39 -1.29
CA PRO A 178 17.22 -18.63 -2.04
C PRO A 178 16.20 -19.63 -1.46
N MET A 179 15.46 -20.29 -2.34
CA MET A 179 14.47 -21.33 -2.03
C MET A 179 14.72 -22.59 -2.88
N ILE A 180 14.01 -23.68 -2.58
CA ILE A 180 14.20 -24.97 -3.28
C ILE A 180 13.89 -24.86 -4.78
N HIS A 181 12.85 -24.11 -5.14
CA HIS A 181 12.36 -23.99 -6.53
C HIS A 181 12.75 -22.66 -7.20
N GLY A 182 13.67 -21.89 -6.61
CA GLY A 182 14.09 -20.60 -7.15
C GLY A 182 14.36 -19.59 -6.05
N GLU A 183 13.88 -18.37 -6.21
CA GLU A 183 14.05 -17.31 -5.23
C GLU A 183 12.69 -16.88 -4.68
N GLY A 184 12.66 -16.56 -3.39
CA GLY A 184 11.54 -15.88 -2.75
C GLY A 184 11.87 -14.40 -2.59
N ILE A 185 10.93 -13.54 -2.95
CA ILE A 185 11.03 -12.09 -2.80
C ILE A 185 9.91 -11.61 -1.89
N VAL A 186 10.27 -10.83 -0.89
CA VAL A 186 9.32 -10.07 -0.08
C VAL A 186 9.59 -8.59 -0.29
N MET A 187 8.54 -7.85 -0.64
CA MET A 187 8.59 -6.40 -0.79
C MET A 187 7.68 -5.76 0.23
N ARG A 188 8.23 -4.95 1.14
CA ARG A 188 7.46 -4.16 2.10
C ARG A 188 7.24 -2.77 1.56
N LEU A 189 5.98 -2.38 1.41
CA LEU A 189 5.60 -1.07 0.89
C LEU A 189 5.51 -0.11 2.07
N LEU A 190 6.37 0.91 2.07
CA LEU A 190 6.33 2.01 3.02
C LEU A 190 5.90 3.25 2.24
N ASP A 191 4.59 3.42 2.13
CA ASP A 191 4.03 4.67 1.64
C ASP A 191 4.18 5.71 2.77
N LYS A 192 5.06 6.70 2.52
CA LYS A 192 5.39 7.73 3.50
C LYS A 192 4.23 8.70 3.75
N ASP A 193 3.26 8.72 2.84
CA ASP A 193 2.11 9.62 2.81
C ASP A 193 0.76 8.87 2.98
N ALA A 194 0.79 7.54 3.17
CA ALA A 194 -0.34 6.63 2.95
C ALA A 194 -1.58 6.82 3.82
N MET A 195 -1.48 7.53 4.94
CA MET A 195 -2.63 7.74 5.80
C MET A 195 -2.99 9.21 5.83
N GLU A 196 -3.84 9.60 4.89
CA GLU A 196 -4.63 10.81 5.00
C GLU A 196 -5.67 10.57 6.10
N PHE A 197 -5.36 11.07 7.29
CA PHE A 197 -6.23 10.97 8.45
C PHE A 197 -7.38 11.96 8.30
N SER A 198 -8.57 11.45 7.97
CA SER A 198 -9.80 12.24 7.83
C SER A 198 -10.86 11.75 8.78
N LEU A 199 -11.37 12.64 9.65
CA LEU A 199 -12.43 12.29 10.59
C LEU A 199 -13.72 11.89 9.86
N ARG A 200 -14.04 12.60 8.77
CA ARG A 200 -15.14 12.24 7.86
C ARG A 200 -14.94 10.87 7.19
N GLY A 201 -13.70 10.52 6.86
CA GLY A 201 -13.33 9.26 6.23
C GLY A 201 -13.46 8.01 7.12
N LEU A 202 -13.68 8.16 8.43
CA LEU A 202 -13.77 7.04 9.38
C LEU A 202 -15.07 6.23 9.28
N GLY A 203 -16.06 6.69 8.51
CA GLY A 203 -17.35 6.01 8.36
C GLY A 203 -18.32 6.24 9.52
N MET A 204 -18.13 7.31 10.31
CA MET A 204 -19.10 7.75 11.30
C MET A 204 -20.39 8.18 10.60
N ASN A 205 -21.55 7.85 11.18
CA ASN A 205 -22.82 8.44 10.73
C ASN A 205 -22.85 9.95 11.08
N GLU A 206 -23.72 10.71 10.41
CA GLU A 206 -23.76 12.18 10.58
C GLU A 206 -23.92 12.63 12.04
N SER A 207 -24.78 11.96 12.82
CA SER A 207 -24.98 12.32 14.23
C SER A 207 -23.73 12.09 15.09
N ALA A 208 -23.03 10.98 14.86
CA ALA A 208 -21.81 10.62 15.59
C ALA A 208 -20.66 11.53 15.19
N TYR A 209 -20.50 11.80 13.88
CA TYR A 209 -19.52 12.76 13.39
C TYR A 209 -19.76 14.14 14.00
N ALA A 210 -20.99 14.68 13.93
CA ALA A 210 -21.28 16.01 14.45
C ALA A 210 -20.97 16.10 15.95
N THR A 211 -21.41 15.11 16.74
CA THR A 211 -21.14 15.07 18.18
C THR A 211 -19.64 14.99 18.47
N PHE A 212 -18.91 14.12 17.77
CA PHE A 212 -17.48 13.95 17.99
C PHE A 212 -16.69 15.19 17.54
N ASN A 213 -17.07 15.79 16.41
CA ASN A 213 -16.51 17.03 15.91
C ASN A 213 -16.72 18.18 16.90
N ASP A 214 -17.90 18.31 17.49
CA ASP A 214 -18.16 19.34 18.52
C ASP A 214 -17.28 19.12 19.76
N LEU A 215 -17.11 17.86 20.20
CA LEU A 215 -16.30 17.52 21.36
C LEU A 215 -14.82 17.86 21.17
N ILE A 216 -14.24 17.56 20.01
CA ILE A 216 -12.81 17.81 19.76
C ILE A 216 -12.47 19.29 19.61
N HIS A 217 -13.47 20.16 19.40
CA HIS A 217 -13.32 21.61 19.34
C HIS A 217 -13.59 22.32 20.67
N LEU A 218 -13.89 21.57 21.75
CA LEU A 218 -14.04 22.17 23.07
C LEU A 218 -12.69 22.73 23.58
N PRO A 219 -12.69 23.86 24.30
CA PRO A 219 -11.47 24.53 24.73
C PRO A 219 -10.69 23.72 25.79
N HIS A 220 -11.36 22.84 26.53
CA HIS A 220 -10.73 21.96 27.51
C HIS A 220 -11.65 20.77 27.82
N GLY A 221 -11.06 19.62 28.10
CA GLY A 221 -11.78 18.41 28.48
C GLY A 221 -10.97 17.16 28.17
N ILE A 222 -11.44 16.02 28.66
CA ILE A 222 -10.83 14.71 28.39
C ILE A 222 -11.77 13.94 27.46
N ILE A 223 -11.24 13.48 26.33
CA ILE A 223 -11.93 12.58 25.40
C ILE A 223 -11.24 11.22 25.48
N LEU A 224 -12.03 10.16 25.72
CA LEU A 224 -11.54 8.80 25.80
C LEU A 224 -12.07 7.99 24.61
N VAL A 225 -11.16 7.52 23.76
CA VAL A 225 -11.45 6.58 22.68
C VAL A 225 -11.13 5.18 23.17
N THR A 226 -12.16 4.35 23.36
CA THR A 226 -12.01 3.01 23.95
C THR A 226 -12.39 1.92 22.95
N GLY A 227 -11.80 0.73 23.12
CA GLY A 227 -12.03 -0.41 22.23
C GLY A 227 -10.87 -1.42 22.29
N PRO A 228 -11.08 -2.68 21.86
CA PRO A 228 -10.04 -3.70 21.85
C PRO A 228 -8.91 -3.36 20.87
N THR A 229 -7.83 -4.13 20.89
CA THR A 229 -6.76 -4.00 19.88
C THR A 229 -7.31 -4.14 18.46
N GLY A 230 -6.82 -3.32 17.53
CA GLY A 230 -7.25 -3.36 16.12
C GLY A 230 -8.60 -2.68 15.82
N SER A 231 -9.26 -2.06 16.81
CA SER A 231 -10.56 -1.37 16.60
C SER A 231 -10.47 0.03 15.96
N GLY A 232 -9.28 0.46 15.52
CA GLY A 232 -9.11 1.77 14.86
C GLY A 232 -8.98 2.97 15.82
N LYS A 233 -8.64 2.78 17.10
CA LYS A 233 -8.45 3.87 18.08
C LYS A 233 -7.43 4.90 17.63
N THR A 234 -6.22 4.45 17.28
CA THR A 234 -5.12 5.32 16.83
C THR A 234 -5.53 6.08 15.56
N THR A 235 -6.13 5.39 14.59
CA THR A 235 -6.66 5.99 13.37
C THR A 235 -7.70 7.08 13.66
N THR A 236 -8.60 6.83 14.62
CA THR A 236 -9.61 7.81 15.04
C THR A 236 -8.97 9.04 15.69
N LEU A 237 -8.04 8.83 16.62
CA LEU A 237 -7.35 9.92 17.32
C LEU A 237 -6.49 10.76 16.37
N TYR A 238 -5.74 10.13 15.47
CA TYR A 238 -4.92 10.84 14.48
C TYR A 238 -5.78 11.63 13.49
N SER A 239 -6.95 11.12 13.13
CA SER A 239 -7.94 11.83 12.30
C SER A 239 -8.54 13.01 13.04
N ALA A 240 -8.82 12.87 14.34
CA ALA A 240 -9.27 13.99 15.16
C ALA A 240 -8.22 15.09 15.27
N LEU A 241 -6.95 14.71 15.53
CA LEU A 241 -5.85 15.66 15.62
C LEU A 241 -5.62 16.39 14.30
N THR A 242 -5.71 15.68 13.17
CA THR A 242 -5.57 16.28 11.84
C THR A 242 -6.70 17.26 11.53
N GLU A 243 -7.95 16.96 11.94
CA GLU A 243 -9.11 17.84 11.75
C GLU A 243 -8.96 19.18 12.49
N ILE A 244 -8.46 19.16 13.73
CA ILE A 244 -8.33 20.35 14.58
C ILE A 244 -6.95 21.03 14.49
N LYS A 245 -6.02 20.46 13.71
CA LYS A 245 -4.68 20.99 13.56
C LYS A 245 -4.73 22.31 12.80
N ASP A 246 -4.36 23.39 13.49
CA ASP A 246 -4.07 24.68 12.87
C ASP A 246 -2.68 25.20 13.28
N SER A 247 -2.15 26.14 12.49
CA SER A 247 -0.89 26.87 12.74
C SER A 247 -0.82 27.60 14.08
N SER A 248 -1.98 27.92 14.68
CA SER A 248 -2.08 28.60 15.98
C SER A 248 -2.18 27.67 17.19
N THR A 249 -2.35 26.36 16.97
CA THR A 249 -2.51 25.35 18.03
C THR A 249 -1.26 24.49 18.18
N LYS A 250 -0.76 24.39 19.41
CA LYS A 250 0.35 23.53 19.78
C LYS A 250 -0.16 22.17 20.26
N ILE A 251 0.07 21.15 19.45
CA ILE A 251 -0.31 19.76 19.74
C ILE A 251 0.92 18.95 20.13
N ILE A 252 0.87 18.26 21.28
CA ILE A 252 1.92 17.35 21.73
C ILE A 252 1.34 15.97 22.08
N THR A 253 1.94 14.90 21.57
CA THR A 253 1.52 13.51 21.83
C THR A 253 2.58 12.74 22.62
N THR A 254 2.16 11.76 23.41
CA THR A 254 3.03 10.71 23.97
C THR A 254 2.50 9.33 23.59
N GLU A 255 3.35 8.47 23.02
CA GLU A 255 2.93 7.23 22.35
C GLU A 255 3.94 6.09 22.55
N ASP A 256 3.51 4.83 22.42
CA ASP A 256 4.36 3.64 22.60
C ASP A 256 4.00 2.51 21.61
N PRO A 257 4.62 2.44 20.42
CA PRO A 257 5.47 3.45 19.77
C PRO A 257 4.65 4.51 19.01
N VAL A 258 5.33 5.47 18.39
CA VAL A 258 4.70 6.37 17.40
C VAL A 258 4.47 5.57 16.11
N GLU A 259 3.20 5.39 15.72
CA GLU A 259 2.81 4.57 14.56
C GLU A 259 3.07 5.29 13.23
N TYR A 260 2.65 6.56 13.14
CA TYR A 260 2.87 7.44 11.99
C TYR A 260 3.34 8.81 12.44
N ARG A 261 4.14 9.46 11.60
CA ARG A 261 4.59 10.83 11.82
C ARG A 261 3.53 11.80 11.30
N LEU A 262 3.00 12.64 12.18
CA LEU A 262 2.04 13.69 11.84
C LEU A 262 2.78 15.02 11.68
N GLU A 263 2.73 15.57 10.47
CA GLU A 263 3.33 16.88 10.21
C GLU A 263 2.64 17.98 11.05
N GLY A 264 3.44 18.84 11.67
CA GLY A 264 2.95 19.93 12.53
C GLY A 264 2.61 19.52 13.96
N ILE A 265 2.76 18.24 14.32
CA ILE A 265 2.48 17.73 15.66
C ILE A 265 3.78 17.23 16.31
N SER A 266 4.01 17.63 17.56
CA SER A 266 5.19 17.20 18.31
C SER A 266 4.93 15.84 18.98
N GLN A 267 5.54 14.77 18.49
CA GLN A 267 5.27 13.41 18.99
C GLN A 267 6.43 12.89 19.85
N ILE A 268 6.13 12.44 21.06
CA ILE A 268 7.09 11.85 22.00
C ILE A 268 6.87 10.34 22.05
N GLN A 269 7.92 9.57 21.78
CA GLN A 269 7.88 8.12 21.97
C GLN A 269 8.33 7.77 23.40
N VAL A 270 7.58 6.88 24.05
CA VAL A 270 7.91 6.31 25.35
C VAL A 270 9.22 5.53 25.27
N HIS A 271 10.08 5.74 26.27
CA HIS A 271 11.31 4.99 26.47
C HIS A 271 11.42 4.54 27.92
N ALA A 272 10.66 3.51 28.27
CA ALA A 272 10.57 2.99 29.64
C ALA A 272 11.93 2.64 30.27
N LYS A 273 12.91 2.17 29.47
CA LYS A 273 14.26 1.82 29.94
C LYS A 273 15.05 2.99 30.53
N ILE A 274 14.74 4.22 30.12
CA ILE A 274 15.40 5.44 30.61
C ILE A 274 14.45 6.29 31.47
N GLY A 275 13.29 5.74 31.84
CA GLY A 275 12.31 6.41 32.70
C GLY A 275 11.39 7.41 31.99
N LEU A 276 11.40 7.49 30.65
CA LEU A 276 10.47 8.32 29.88
C LEU A 276 9.16 7.56 29.67
N THR A 277 8.29 7.54 30.69
CA THR A 277 6.97 6.87 30.71
C THR A 277 5.84 7.82 30.32
N PHE A 278 4.61 7.30 30.12
CA PHE A 278 3.43 8.14 29.85
C PHE A 278 3.23 9.23 30.92
N GLY A 279 3.17 8.86 32.20
CA GLY A 279 3.02 9.82 33.30
C GLY A 279 4.16 10.85 33.38
N ALA A 280 5.41 10.42 33.20
CA ALA A 280 6.58 11.32 33.24
C ALA A 280 6.58 12.32 32.06
N SER A 281 6.23 11.85 30.87
CA SER A 281 6.08 12.68 29.67
C SER A 281 4.94 13.68 29.83
N LEU A 282 3.76 13.23 30.25
CA LEU A 282 2.59 14.10 30.44
C LEU A 282 2.87 15.25 31.40
N ARG A 283 3.49 14.94 32.55
CA ARG A 283 3.90 15.95 33.53
C ARG A 283 4.89 16.98 32.98
N SER A 284 5.66 16.60 31.97
CA SER A 284 6.62 17.49 31.30
C SER A 284 5.97 18.29 30.18
N ILE A 285 5.08 17.66 29.40
CA ILE A 285 4.29 18.27 28.33
C ILE A 285 3.53 19.50 28.84
N LEU A 286 2.91 19.43 30.03
CA LEU A 286 2.17 20.57 30.59
C LEU A 286 3.02 21.83 30.83
N ARG A 287 4.36 21.71 30.89
CA ARG A 287 5.28 22.87 30.99
C ARG A 287 5.70 23.42 29.63
N HIS A 288 5.29 22.78 28.53
CA HIS A 288 5.57 23.23 27.18
C HIS A 288 4.47 24.13 26.62
N ASP A 289 3.49 24.56 27.42
CA ASP A 289 2.38 25.40 26.96
C ASP A 289 1.60 24.78 25.78
N PRO A 290 1.15 23.51 25.88
CA PRO A 290 0.36 22.86 24.83
C PRO A 290 -1.12 23.28 24.88
N ASP A 291 -1.76 23.37 23.73
CA ASP A 291 -3.21 23.54 23.63
C ASP A 291 -3.93 22.18 23.65
N ILE A 292 -3.36 21.18 22.97
CA ILE A 292 -3.94 19.84 22.84
C ILE A 292 -2.88 18.80 23.19
N VAL A 293 -3.27 17.84 24.03
CA VAL A 293 -2.40 16.73 24.44
C VAL A 293 -3.06 15.39 24.10
N LEU A 294 -2.31 14.52 23.43
CA LEU A 294 -2.69 13.12 23.23
C LEU A 294 -1.81 12.21 24.09
N VAL A 295 -2.44 11.34 24.85
CA VAL A 295 -1.78 10.28 25.62
C VAL A 295 -2.21 8.95 25.00
N GLY A 296 -1.27 8.18 24.47
CA GLY A 296 -1.56 6.96 23.71
C GLY A 296 -2.42 5.95 24.48
N GLU A 297 -2.24 5.89 25.79
CA GLU A 297 -3.07 5.08 26.69
C GLU A 297 -2.89 5.50 28.15
N ILE A 298 -3.89 5.19 28.97
CA ILE A 298 -3.90 5.42 30.42
C ILE A 298 -3.96 4.05 31.10
N ARG A 299 -2.80 3.50 31.48
CA ARG A 299 -2.68 2.17 32.11
C ARG A 299 -2.55 2.19 33.62
N ASP A 300 -2.10 3.32 34.18
CA ASP A 300 -1.77 3.46 35.59
C ASP A 300 -2.45 4.71 36.19
N LEU A 301 -2.51 4.72 37.52
CA LEU A 301 -3.14 5.81 38.28
C LEU A 301 -2.39 7.12 38.10
N GLU A 302 -1.06 7.10 38.00
CA GLU A 302 -0.25 8.32 37.84
C GLU A 302 -0.59 9.04 36.54
N THR A 303 -0.69 8.31 35.43
CA THR A 303 -1.06 8.86 34.12
C THR A 303 -2.48 9.39 34.14
N ALA A 304 -3.40 8.70 34.82
CA ALA A 304 -4.78 9.16 34.98
C ALA A 304 -4.88 10.45 35.80
N GLU A 305 -4.19 10.52 36.95
CA GLU A 305 -4.16 11.70 37.82
C GLU A 305 -3.54 12.91 37.13
N ASN A 306 -2.49 12.72 36.33
CA ASN A 306 -1.87 13.82 35.58
C ASN A 306 -2.74 14.30 34.40
N ALA A 307 -3.70 13.51 33.94
CA ALA A 307 -4.59 13.87 32.84
C ALA A 307 -5.83 14.67 33.31
N ILE A 308 -6.18 14.57 34.60
CA ILE A 308 -7.32 15.24 35.26
C ILE A 308 -6.88 16.60 35.81
#